data_AF-A0A401ZXQ9-F1
#
_entry.id   AF-A0A401ZXQ9-F1
#
_cell.length_a   1.000
_cell.length_b   1.000
_cell.length_c   1.000
_cell.angle_alpha   90.00
_cell.angle_beta   90.00
_cell.angle_gamma   90.00
#
_symmetry.space_group_name_H-M   'P 1'
#
loop_
_entity.id
_entity.type
_entity.pdbx_description
1 polymer ?
#
loop_
_entity_poly.entity_id
_entity_poly.type
_entity_poly.pdbx_seq_one_letter_code
_entity_poly.pdbx_strand_id
1 'polypeptide(L)'
;MEYFQRKGGQILLLVLSLIGVGISIYLTVIHYNHAPVVCSASGVVNCELVLSSTYSSVPGTTIPISIPGLLWTLVGAGLAVAALVLGPARKWVRIAEVAWTGLGMLTVFYLVYAELVRLHAICAWCTGLHVIIFIMFLSSILLLQGPEQDEEEYDLEEEEEPLAAH
;
A
#
# COMPACT_ATOMS: atom_id res chain seq x y z
N MET A 1 16.07 8.14 20.17
CA MET A 1 14.92 7.20 20.09
C MET A 1 14.19 7.26 18.74
N GLU A 2 14.48 8.26 17.91
CA GLU A 2 13.85 8.48 16.59
C GLU A 2 14.35 7.49 15.51
N TYR A 3 15.59 7.00 15.64
CA TYR A 3 16.17 5.97 14.77
C TYR A 3 15.39 4.63 14.77
N PHE A 4 14.82 4.23 15.92
CA PHE A 4 14.01 3.01 16.02
C PHE A 4 12.62 3.19 15.42
N GLN A 5 12.07 4.42 15.44
CA GLN A 5 10.77 4.73 14.83
C GLN A 5 10.82 4.70 13.30
N ARG A 6 11.91 5.16 12.67
CA ARG A 6 12.10 5.09 11.20
C ARG A 6 12.20 3.66 10.68
N LYS A 7 13.01 2.80 11.33
CA LYS A 7 13.11 1.38 10.96
C LYS A 7 11.79 0.63 11.17
N GLY A 8 11.07 0.94 12.24
CA GLY A 8 9.76 0.35 12.52
C GLY A 8 8.72 0.67 11.43
N GLY A 9 8.68 1.90 10.94
CA GLY A 9 7.77 2.32 9.87
C GLY A 9 8.02 1.61 8.54
N GLN A 10 9.28 1.45 8.14
CA GLN A 10 9.62 0.74 6.89
C GLN A 10 9.35 -0.76 6.98
N ILE A 11 9.63 -1.41 8.12
CA ILE A 11 9.29 -2.82 8.35
C ILE A 11 7.76 -2.99 8.31
N LEU A 12 7.01 -2.08 8.93
CA LEU A 12 5.55 -2.09 8.90
C LEU A 12 5.03 -2.01 7.46
N LEU A 13 5.55 -1.08 6.64
CA LEU A 13 5.20 -0.94 5.23
C LEU A 13 5.49 -2.22 4.42
N LEU A 14 6.63 -2.87 4.68
CA LEU A 14 6.98 -4.14 4.04
C LEU A 14 6.00 -5.26 4.42
N VAL A 15 5.70 -5.40 5.70
CA VAL A 15 4.75 -6.42 6.19
C VAL A 15 3.35 -6.18 5.60
N LEU A 16 2.88 -4.93 5.62
CA LEU A 16 1.59 -4.52 5.02
C LEU A 16 1.55 -4.83 3.53
N SER A 17 2.61 -4.52 2.79
CA SER A 17 2.70 -4.81 1.36
C SER A 17 2.65 -6.31 1.08
N LEU A 18 3.40 -7.13 1.84
CA LEU A 18 3.37 -8.60 1.70
C LEU A 18 1.98 -9.18 1.97
N ILE A 19 1.29 -8.67 3.00
CA ILE A 19 -0.10 -9.07 3.28
C ILE A 19 -1.01 -8.66 2.12
N GLY A 20 -0.87 -7.44 1.61
CA GLY A 20 -1.63 -6.94 0.45
C GLY A 20 -1.44 -7.81 -0.79
N VAL A 21 -0.20 -8.18 -1.11
CA VAL A 21 0.13 -9.11 -2.20
C VAL A 21 -0.55 -10.47 -1.98
N GLY A 22 -0.50 -11.00 -0.76
CA GLY A 22 -1.17 -12.26 -0.41
C GLY A 22 -2.68 -12.21 -0.66
N ILE A 23 -3.35 -11.13 -0.24
CA ILE A 23 -4.79 -10.94 -0.46
C ILE A 23 -5.10 -10.81 -1.96
N SER A 24 -4.31 -10.02 -2.70
CA SER A 24 -4.49 -9.85 -4.15
C SER A 24 -4.28 -11.16 -4.93
N ILE A 25 -3.26 -11.95 -4.59
CA ILE A 25 -3.04 -13.28 -5.18
C ILE A 25 -4.22 -14.19 -4.87
N TYR A 26 -4.65 -14.25 -3.62
CA TYR A 26 -5.78 -15.07 -3.19
C TYR A 26 -7.07 -14.75 -3.97
N LEU A 27 -7.42 -13.47 -4.07
CA LEU A 27 -8.58 -13.01 -4.85
C LEU A 27 -8.45 -13.33 -6.34
N THR A 28 -7.24 -13.19 -6.90
CA THR A 28 -6.95 -13.50 -8.30
C THR A 28 -7.14 -14.99 -8.57
N VAL A 29 -6.56 -15.85 -7.73
CA VAL A 29 -6.69 -17.32 -7.85
C VAL A 29 -8.16 -17.74 -7.76
N ILE A 30 -8.92 -17.18 -6.81
CA ILE A 30 -10.34 -17.52 -6.67
C ILE A 30 -11.15 -17.07 -7.88
N HIS A 31 -10.88 -15.88 -8.41
CA HIS A 31 -11.55 -15.37 -9.59
C HIS A 31 -11.33 -16.28 -10.81
N TYR A 32 -10.10 -16.75 -11.04
CA TYR A 32 -9.77 -17.66 -12.15
C TYR A 32 -10.27 -19.09 -11.95
N ASN A 33 -10.26 -19.59 -10.71
CA ASN A 33 -10.76 -20.95 -10.41
C ASN A 33 -12.28 -21.02 -10.26
N HIS A 34 -13.01 -19.89 -10.39
CA HIS A 34 -14.45 -19.79 -10.10
C HIS A 34 -14.82 -20.42 -8.74
N ALA A 35 -13.91 -20.35 -7.77
CA ALA A 35 -14.11 -20.94 -6.46
C ALA A 35 -14.99 -20.00 -5.61
N PRO A 36 -15.76 -20.52 -4.65
CA PRO A 36 -16.45 -19.67 -3.69
C PRO A 36 -15.42 -18.94 -2.83
N VAL A 37 -15.60 -17.62 -2.69
CA VAL A 37 -14.77 -16.81 -1.80
C VAL A 37 -15.01 -17.24 -0.35
N VAL A 38 -13.93 -17.39 0.44
CA VAL A 38 -14.08 -17.60 1.89
C VAL A 38 -14.53 -16.28 2.54
N CYS A 39 -15.82 -16.00 2.46
CA CYS A 39 -16.51 -14.84 3.00
C CYS A 39 -18.01 -15.15 3.08
N SER A 40 -18.76 -14.39 3.88
CA SER A 40 -20.21 -14.50 3.89
C SER A 40 -20.78 -14.19 2.50
N ALA A 41 -21.70 -15.04 2.03
CA ALA A 41 -22.47 -14.87 0.80
C ALA A 41 -23.87 -14.30 1.07
N SER A 42 -24.14 -13.86 2.30
CA SER A 42 -25.46 -13.36 2.72
C SER A 42 -25.36 -12.18 3.68
N GLY A 43 -26.33 -11.25 3.58
CA GLY A 43 -26.40 -10.04 4.41
C GLY A 43 -25.60 -8.86 3.86
N VAL A 44 -25.23 -7.93 4.74
CA VAL A 44 -24.50 -6.69 4.39
C VAL A 44 -23.05 -6.98 3.98
N VAL A 45 -22.43 -8.03 4.54
CA VAL A 45 -21.11 -8.49 4.11
C VAL A 45 -21.30 -9.58 3.07
N ASN A 46 -21.16 -9.23 1.80
CA ASN A 46 -21.37 -10.13 0.68
C ASN A 46 -20.25 -9.97 -0.35
N CYS A 47 -19.14 -10.67 -0.12
CA CYS A 47 -17.98 -10.58 -1.00
C CYS A 47 -18.28 -11.14 -2.40
N GLU A 48 -19.12 -12.18 -2.49
CA GLU A 48 -19.48 -12.81 -3.77
C GLU A 48 -20.23 -11.82 -4.68
N LEU A 49 -21.22 -11.12 -4.13
CA LEU A 49 -21.96 -10.07 -4.85
C LEU A 49 -21.04 -8.95 -5.34
N VAL A 50 -20.10 -8.50 -4.49
CA VAL A 50 -19.15 -7.43 -4.84
C VAL A 50 -18.20 -7.90 -5.93
N LEU A 51 -17.63 -9.10 -5.81
CA LEU A 51 -16.68 -9.67 -6.78
C LEU A 51 -17.33 -10.08 -8.11
N SER A 52 -18.61 -10.42 -8.14
CA SER A 52 -19.35 -10.71 -9.37
C SER A 52 -19.92 -9.46 -10.04
N SER A 53 -19.87 -8.29 -9.38
CA SER A 53 -20.45 -7.06 -9.89
C SER A 53 -19.60 -6.44 -11.00
N THR A 54 -20.22 -5.56 -11.80
CA THR A 54 -19.49 -4.79 -12.83
C THR A 54 -18.42 -3.86 -12.26
N TYR A 55 -18.45 -3.58 -10.95
CA TYR A 55 -17.44 -2.77 -10.25
C TYR A 55 -16.20 -3.58 -9.84
N SER A 56 -16.26 -4.92 -9.91
CA SER A 56 -15.09 -5.78 -9.70
C SER A 56 -14.15 -5.82 -10.91
N SER A 57 -14.57 -5.22 -12.02
CA SER A 57 -13.76 -4.93 -13.19
C SER A 57 -13.46 -3.44 -13.28
N VAL A 58 -12.26 -3.09 -13.73
CA VAL A 58 -11.89 -1.67 -13.94
C VAL A 58 -12.84 -1.08 -15.00
N PRO A 59 -13.48 0.08 -14.73
CA PRO A 59 -14.47 0.67 -15.63
C PRO A 59 -13.94 0.82 -17.06
N GLY A 60 -14.59 0.15 -18.01
CA GLY A 60 -14.21 0.15 -19.43
C GLY A 60 -13.25 -0.97 -19.86
N THR A 61 -12.84 -1.87 -18.96
CA THR A 61 -11.99 -3.03 -19.28
C THR A 61 -12.49 -4.31 -18.62
N THR A 62 -12.17 -5.48 -19.18
CA THR A 62 -12.47 -6.80 -18.59
C THR A 62 -11.48 -7.21 -17.50
N ILE A 63 -10.66 -6.28 -17.01
CA ILE A 63 -9.57 -6.58 -16.07
C ILE A 63 -10.13 -6.53 -14.64
N PRO A 64 -10.02 -7.62 -13.86
CA PRO A 64 -10.49 -7.62 -12.48
C PRO A 64 -9.67 -6.65 -11.62
N ILE A 65 -10.31 -5.95 -10.69
CA ILE A 65 -9.68 -4.96 -9.79
C ILE A 65 -8.54 -5.56 -8.94
N SER A 66 -8.49 -6.89 -8.85
CA SER A 66 -7.42 -7.67 -8.22
C SER A 66 -6.06 -7.39 -8.85
N ILE A 67 -6.00 -7.17 -10.18
CA ILE A 67 -4.75 -6.90 -10.92
C ILE A 67 -4.16 -5.52 -10.62
N PRO A 68 -4.91 -4.41 -10.74
CA PRO A 68 -4.38 -3.11 -10.35
C PRO A 68 -4.04 -3.06 -8.86
N GLY A 69 -4.80 -3.74 -7.98
CA GLY A 69 -4.43 -3.88 -6.56
C GLY A 69 -3.13 -4.67 -6.33
N LEU A 70 -2.88 -5.71 -7.12
CA LEU A 70 -1.63 -6.47 -7.07
C LEU A 70 -0.45 -5.62 -7.56
N LEU A 71 -0.59 -4.95 -8.70
CA LEU A 71 0.43 -4.04 -9.23
C LEU A 71 0.71 -2.91 -8.22
N TRP A 72 -0.33 -2.38 -7.61
CA TRP A 72 -0.23 -1.36 -6.58
C TRP A 72 0.65 -1.78 -5.41
N THR A 73 0.35 -2.94 -4.84
CA THR A 73 1.04 -3.48 -3.66
C THR A 73 2.47 -3.88 -3.99
N LEU A 74 2.73 -4.42 -5.19
CA LEU A 74 4.08 -4.73 -5.69
C LEU A 74 4.93 -3.48 -5.89
N VAL A 75 4.40 -2.45 -6.54
CA VAL A 75 5.12 -1.18 -6.72
C VAL A 75 5.36 -0.50 -5.37
N GLY A 76 4.39 -0.56 -4.46
CA GLY A 76 4.56 -0.10 -3.08
C GLY A 76 5.66 -0.85 -2.33
N ALA A 77 5.76 -2.17 -2.52
CA ALA A 77 6.86 -2.98 -1.98
C ALA A 77 8.21 -2.54 -2.56
N GLY A 78 8.28 -2.37 -3.88
CA GLY A 78 9.47 -1.94 -4.58
C GLY A 78 9.94 -0.56 -4.14
N LEU A 79 9.02 0.38 -3.93
CA LEU A 79 9.31 1.71 -3.39
C LEU A 79 9.82 1.65 -1.95
N ALA A 80 9.20 0.83 -1.10
CA ALA A 80 9.65 0.64 0.28
C ALA A 80 11.07 0.03 0.35
N VAL A 81 11.36 -0.97 -0.50
CA VAL A 81 12.71 -1.56 -0.62
C VAL A 81 13.70 -0.55 -1.19
N ALA A 82 13.30 0.21 -2.21
CA ALA A 82 14.14 1.27 -2.77
C ALA A 82 14.50 2.32 -1.71
N ALA A 83 13.55 2.72 -0.87
CA ALA A 83 13.80 3.64 0.25
C ALA A 83 14.74 3.05 1.32
N LEU A 84 14.72 1.72 1.53
CA LEU A 84 15.63 1.02 2.43
C LEU A 84 17.06 0.90 1.85
N VAL A 85 17.20 0.67 0.54
CA VAL A 85 18.49 0.39 -0.11
C VAL A 85 19.21 1.67 -0.56
N LEU A 86 18.47 2.65 -1.11
CA LEU A 86 19.03 3.89 -1.67
C LEU A 86 19.13 5.02 -0.64
N GLY A 87 18.65 4.78 0.58
CA GLY A 87 18.61 5.75 1.67
C GLY A 87 17.40 6.71 1.58
N PRO A 88 16.78 7.07 2.72
CA PRO A 88 15.62 7.98 2.77
C PRO A 88 15.95 9.43 2.34
N ALA A 89 17.22 9.78 2.12
CA ALA A 89 17.70 11.13 1.81
C ALA A 89 17.23 11.66 0.44
N ARG A 90 16.85 10.79 -0.51
CA ARG A 90 16.40 11.27 -1.82
C ARG A 90 14.94 11.73 -1.77
N LYS A 91 14.72 13.05 -1.66
CA LYS A 91 13.40 13.71 -1.72
C LYS A 91 12.48 13.15 -2.82
N TRP A 92 13.05 12.78 -3.97
CA TRP A 92 12.31 12.18 -5.09
C TRP A 92 11.63 10.84 -4.77
N VAL A 93 12.28 9.96 -3.98
CA VAL A 93 11.70 8.67 -3.59
C VAL A 93 10.51 8.87 -2.64
N ARG A 94 10.63 9.82 -1.71
CA ARG A 94 9.57 10.16 -0.76
C ARG A 94 8.36 10.78 -1.45
N ILE A 95 8.59 11.70 -2.39
CA ILE A 95 7.51 12.28 -3.21
C ILE A 95 6.84 11.20 -4.05
N ALA A 96 7.62 10.30 -4.66
CA ALA A 96 7.07 9.20 -5.44
C ALA A 96 6.22 8.26 -4.57
N GLU A 97 6.66 7.94 -3.36
CA GLU A 97 5.91 7.08 -2.43
C GLU A 97 4.59 7.71 -1.97
N VAL A 98 4.60 9.01 -1.66
CA VAL A 98 3.39 9.75 -1.26
C VAL A 98 2.43 9.91 -2.44
N ALA A 99 2.95 10.25 -3.63
CA ALA A 99 2.16 10.35 -4.85
C ALA A 99 1.56 8.99 -5.22
N TRP A 100 2.33 7.92 -5.05
CA TRP A 100 1.83 6.55 -5.17
C TRP A 100 0.74 6.35 -4.13
N THR A 101 1.04 6.22 -2.84
CA THR A 101 0.04 5.94 -1.79
C THR A 101 -1.23 6.80 -1.86
N GLY A 102 -1.13 8.08 -2.26
CA GLY A 102 -2.27 8.96 -2.55
C GLY A 102 -3.16 8.51 -3.71
N LEU A 103 -2.59 8.04 -4.83
CA LEU A 103 -3.35 7.46 -5.94
C LEU A 103 -4.06 6.16 -5.53
N GLY A 104 -3.43 5.35 -4.66
CA GLY A 104 -4.06 4.20 -4.03
C GLY A 104 -5.26 4.59 -3.17
N MET A 105 -5.11 5.65 -2.35
CA MET A 105 -6.19 6.17 -1.51
C MET A 105 -7.38 6.68 -2.33
N LEU A 106 -7.12 7.33 -3.47
CA LEU A 106 -8.19 7.76 -4.38
C LEU A 106 -9.00 6.56 -4.91
N THR A 107 -8.30 5.47 -5.23
CA THR A 107 -8.93 4.22 -5.69
C THR A 107 -9.77 3.58 -4.58
N VAL A 108 -9.27 3.58 -3.34
CA VAL A 108 -10.02 3.12 -2.16
C VAL A 108 -11.34 3.89 -2.01
N PHE A 109 -11.30 5.23 -2.09
CA PHE A 109 -12.53 6.02 -1.99
C PHE A 109 -13.55 5.70 -3.09
N TYR A 110 -13.07 5.48 -4.32
CA TYR A 110 -13.93 5.06 -5.43
C TYR A 110 -14.60 3.70 -5.17
N LEU A 111 -13.83 2.70 -4.71
CA LEU A 111 -14.34 1.36 -4.44
C LEU A 111 -15.31 1.34 -3.26
N VAL A 112 -14.97 2.01 -2.16
CA VAL A 112 -15.87 2.14 -1.00
C VAL A 112 -17.18 2.83 -1.40
N TYR A 113 -17.11 3.85 -2.24
CA TYR A 113 -18.31 4.50 -2.78
C TYR A 113 -19.16 3.53 -3.61
N ALA A 114 -18.53 2.72 -4.47
CA ALA A 114 -19.24 1.69 -5.24
C ALA A 114 -19.90 0.63 -4.34
N GLU A 115 -19.18 0.14 -3.33
CA GLU A 115 -19.67 -0.85 -2.35
C GLU A 115 -20.89 -0.32 -1.58
N LEU A 116 -20.78 0.87 -0.99
CA LEU A 116 -21.82 1.42 -0.11
C LEU A 116 -23.02 1.98 -0.87
N VAL A 117 -22.79 2.72 -1.97
CA VAL A 117 -23.85 3.49 -2.63
C VAL A 117 -24.48 2.71 -3.79
N ARG A 118 -23.71 1.87 -4.48
CA ARG A 118 -24.18 1.16 -5.69
C ARG A 118 -24.62 -0.26 -5.37
N LEU A 119 -23.83 -0.96 -4.55
CA LEU A 119 -24.04 -2.37 -4.23
C LEU A 119 -24.80 -2.56 -2.90
N HIS A 120 -24.73 -1.59 -1.99
CA HIS A 120 -25.21 -1.71 -0.60
C HIS A 120 -24.68 -2.96 0.11
N ALA A 121 -23.48 -3.40 -0.27
CA ALA A 121 -22.83 -4.60 0.23
C ALA A 121 -21.33 -4.34 0.38
N ILE A 122 -20.72 -4.93 1.40
CA ILE A 122 -19.32 -4.74 1.75
C ILE A 122 -18.56 -6.04 1.52
N CYS A 123 -17.39 -5.94 0.88
CA CYS A 123 -16.45 -7.05 0.80
C CYS A 123 -15.41 -6.95 1.91
N ALA A 124 -15.34 -7.98 2.77
CA ALA A 124 -14.35 -8.04 3.85
C ALA A 124 -12.90 -8.03 3.33
N TRP A 125 -12.65 -8.71 2.20
CA TRP A 125 -11.33 -8.75 1.58
C TRP A 125 -10.93 -7.41 0.95
N CYS A 126 -11.84 -6.74 0.25
CA CYS A 126 -11.61 -5.41 -0.30
C CYS A 126 -11.39 -4.39 0.82
N THR A 127 -12.20 -4.45 1.88
CA THR A 127 -12.03 -3.61 3.08
C THR A 127 -10.67 -3.85 3.73
N GLY A 128 -10.18 -5.10 3.79
CA GLY A 128 -8.83 -5.41 4.25
C GLY A 128 -7.75 -4.70 3.44
N LEU A 129 -7.84 -4.74 2.10
CA LEU A 129 -6.96 -3.99 1.20
C LEU A 129 -7.08 -2.46 1.41
N HIS A 130 -8.29 -1.94 1.60
CA HIS A 130 -8.52 -0.52 1.88
C HIS A 130 -7.80 -0.07 3.15
N VAL A 131 -7.88 -0.87 4.22
CA VAL A 131 -7.18 -0.60 5.49
C VAL A 131 -5.66 -0.65 5.30
N ILE A 132 -5.14 -1.63 4.55
CA ILE A 132 -3.71 -1.73 4.26
C ILE A 132 -3.22 -0.48 3.53
N ILE A 133 -3.90 -0.06 2.46
CA ILE A 133 -3.55 1.13 1.68
C ILE A 133 -3.62 2.39 2.55
N PHE A 134 -4.64 2.50 3.41
CA PHE A 134 -4.79 3.62 4.34
C PHE A 134 -3.62 3.71 5.34
N ILE A 135 -3.23 2.57 5.94
CA ILE A 135 -2.09 2.54 6.88
C ILE A 135 -0.79 2.85 6.14
N MET A 136 -0.60 2.34 4.91
CA MET A 136 0.57 2.67 4.10
C MET A 136 0.64 4.16 3.78
N PHE A 137 -0.48 4.77 3.39
CA PHE A 137 -0.57 6.21 3.13
C PHE A 137 -0.27 7.04 4.38
N LEU A 138 -0.88 6.69 5.53
CA LEU A 138 -0.64 7.38 6.78
C LEU A 138 0.82 7.26 7.21
N SER A 139 1.41 6.06 7.11
CA SER A 139 2.83 5.85 7.40
C SER A 139 3.71 6.68 6.47
N SER A 140 3.42 6.70 5.16
CA SER A 140 4.17 7.49 4.18
C SER A 140 4.11 8.99 4.49
N ILE A 141 2.96 9.52 4.90
CA ILE A 141 2.82 10.92 5.36
C ILE A 141 3.61 11.18 6.64
N LEU A 142 3.54 10.29 7.63
CA LEU A 142 4.28 10.46 8.88
C LEU A 142 5.79 10.45 8.63
N LEU A 143 6.27 9.57 7.75
CA LEU A 143 7.66 9.56 7.27
C LEU A 143 7.97 10.82 6.44
N LEU A 144 6.98 11.42 5.76
CA LEU A 144 7.15 12.69 5.05
C LEU A 144 7.37 13.86 6.02
N GLN A 145 6.73 13.84 7.19
CA GLN A 145 6.79 14.90 8.20
C GLN A 145 8.03 14.84 9.11
N GLY A 146 8.71 13.69 9.21
CA GLY A 146 9.91 13.53 10.05
C GLY A 146 11.33 13.69 9.45
N PRO A 147 11.65 14.54 8.45
CA PRO A 147 12.94 14.47 7.74
C PRO A 147 13.92 15.64 7.96
N GLU A 148 14.04 16.23 9.15
CA GLU A 148 15.06 17.27 9.39
C GLU A 148 16.38 16.76 10.00
N GLN A 149 16.46 15.52 10.51
CA GLN A 149 17.64 15.08 11.27
C GLN A 149 18.62 14.13 10.54
N ASP A 150 18.23 13.46 9.45
CA ASP A 150 19.14 12.50 8.77
C ASP A 150 20.10 13.19 7.77
N GLU A 151 19.82 14.41 7.30
CA GLU A 151 20.78 15.17 6.47
C GLU A 151 21.92 15.74 7.34
N GLU A 152 21.64 16.19 8.58
CA GLU A 152 22.68 16.71 9.48
C GLU A 152 23.66 15.65 9.99
N GLU A 153 23.23 14.40 10.24
CA GLU A 153 24.14 13.35 10.76
C GLU A 153 25.04 12.73 9.68
N TYR A 154 24.60 12.70 8.41
CA TYR A 154 25.44 12.26 7.30
C TYR A 154 26.51 13.30 6.92
N ASP A 155 26.16 14.58 6.95
CA ASP A 155 27.13 15.67 6.74
C ASP A 155 28.18 15.72 7.88
N LEU A 156 27.80 15.38 9.12
CA LEU A 156 28.73 15.27 10.26
C LEU A 156 29.76 14.14 10.05
N GLU A 157 29.31 12.92 9.74
CA GLU A 157 30.23 11.78 9.55
C GLU A 157 31.21 12.01 8.39
N GLU A 158 30.76 12.66 7.30
CA GLU A 158 31.63 12.99 6.16
C GLU A 158 32.60 14.15 6.45
N GLU A 159 32.27 15.10 7.36
CA GLU A 159 33.20 16.13 7.85
C GLU A 159 34.19 15.63 8.91
N GLU A 160 33.85 14.60 9.71
CA GLU A 160 34.77 14.02 10.70
C GLU A 160 35.80 13.05 10.08
N GLU A 161 35.45 12.35 8.98
CA GLU A 161 36.36 11.39 8.34
C GLU A 161 37.65 11.97 7.71
N PRO A 162 37.73 13.22 7.19
CA PRO A 162 38.99 13.77 6.70
C PRO A 162 39.98 14.20 7.80
N LEU A 163 39.56 14.35 9.06
CA LEU A 163 40.45 14.86 10.13
C LEU A 163 41.18 13.75 10.91
N ALA A 164 40.74 12.49 10.80
CA ALA A 164 41.34 11.35 11.51
C ALA A 164 42.51 10.69 10.75
N ALA A 165 42.88 11.20 9.56
CA ALA A 165 43.89 10.61 8.68
C ALA A 165 45.26 11.32 8.68
N HIS A 166 45.54 12.22 9.64
CA HIS A 166 46.83 12.92 9.77
C HIS A 166 47.60 12.53 11.03
#